data_AF-A0A426YVN2-F1
#
_entry.id   AF-A0A426YVN2-F1
#
_cell.length_a   1.000
_cell.length_b   1.000
_cell.length_c   1.000
_cell.angle_alpha   90.00
_cell.angle_beta   90.00
_cell.angle_gamma   90.00
#
_symmetry.space_group_name_H-M   'P 1'
#
loop_
_entity.id
_entity.type
_entity.pdbx_description
1 polymer ?
#
loop_
_entity_poly.entity_id
_entity_poly.type
_entity_poly.pdbx_seq_one_letter_code
_entity_poly.pdbx_strand_id
1 'polypeptide(L)' 'MKEDDNKWPPPDRVGRQEMEIVMNNEHISFTTSKIGSLVDVQCSQDPKGFRVFYYLVQV' A
#
# COMPACT_ATOMS: atom_id res chain seq x y z
N MET A 1 -11.06 -2.41 -8.30
CA MET A 1 -9.70 -2.14 -7.79
C MET A 1 -9.18 -0.84 -8.42
N LYS A 2 -9.13 0.28 -7.68
CA LYS A 2 -8.85 1.62 -8.26
C LYS A 2 -7.49 2.22 -7.92
N GLU A 3 -6.85 1.72 -6.85
CA GLU A 3 -5.53 2.18 -6.42
C GLU A 3 -4.43 1.42 -7.15
N ASP A 4 -3.21 1.97 -7.16
CA ASP A 4 -2.05 1.44 -7.86
C ASP A 4 -0.77 1.79 -7.06
N ASP A 5 0.13 0.83 -6.89
CA ASP A 5 1.32 0.97 -6.05
C ASP A 5 2.56 1.51 -6.78
N ASN A 6 2.47 1.86 -8.07
CA ASN A 6 3.64 2.34 -8.84
C ASN A 6 4.31 3.59 -8.24
N LYS A 7 3.58 4.34 -7.40
CA LYS A 7 4.08 5.54 -6.70
C LYS A 7 4.36 5.32 -5.22
N TRP A 8 4.15 4.11 -4.72
CA TRP A 8 4.36 3.81 -3.30
C TRP A 8 5.84 3.53 -3.05
N PRO A 9 6.32 3.69 -1.81
CA PRO A 9 7.70 3.37 -1.45
C PRO A 9 7.98 1.89 -1.76
N PRO A 10 9.06 1.55 -2.49
CA PRO A 10 9.44 0.17 -2.74
C PRO A 10 9.95 -0.50 -1.45
N PRO A 11 9.95 -1.84 -1.36
CA PRO A 11 10.47 -2.55 -0.20
C PRO A 11 11.92 -2.17 0.12
N ASP A 12 12.25 -2.11 1.41
CA ASP A 12 13.58 -1.73 1.89
C ASP A 12 14.04 -2.62 3.05
N ARG A 13 15.16 -2.24 3.70
CA ARG A 13 15.76 -2.97 4.83
C ARG A 13 14.87 -3.02 6.08
N VAL A 14 13.91 -2.12 6.23
CA VAL A 14 12.96 -2.06 7.35
C VAL A 14 11.89 -3.13 7.17
N GLY A 15 11.47 -3.37 5.93
CA GLY A 15 10.62 -4.50 5.59
C GLY A 15 9.87 -4.35 4.28
N ARG A 16 8.99 -5.32 4.06
CA ARG A 16 8.10 -5.43 2.91
C ARG A 16 6.68 -5.69 3.39
N GLN A 17 5.71 -5.06 2.75
CA GLN A 17 4.29 -5.38 2.87
C GLN A 17 3.75 -5.74 1.49
N GLU A 18 3.00 -6.83 1.45
CA GLU A 18 2.36 -7.35 0.26
C GLU A 18 0.88 -7.57 0.55
N MET A 19 0.05 -7.24 -0.44
CA MET A 19 -1.36 -7.56 -0.38
C MET A 19 -1.84 -7.93 -1.76
N GLU A 20 -2.42 -9.12 -1.86
CA GLU A 20 -3.04 -9.62 -3.08
C GLU A 20 -4.52 -9.85 -2.81
N ILE A 21 -5.37 -9.26 -3.64
CA ILE A 21 -6.83 -9.37 -3.53
C ILE A 21 -7.34 -9.95 -4.84
N VAL A 22 -7.99 -11.09 -4.74
CA VAL A 22 -8.79 -11.68 -5.83
C VAL A 22 -10.25 -11.57 -5.42
N MET A 23 -11.04 -10.83 -6.20
CA MET A 23 -12.47 -10.67 -5.93
C MET A 23 -13.25 -10.64 -7.24
N ASN A 24 -14.21 -11.55 -7.38
CA ASN A 24 -14.93 -11.80 -8.63
C ASN A 24 -13.95 -12.09 -9.78
N ASN A 25 -13.95 -11.27 -10.83
CA ASN A 25 -13.06 -11.35 -11.98
C ASN A 25 -11.97 -10.26 -11.98
N GLU A 26 -11.79 -9.54 -10.85
CA GLU A 26 -10.71 -8.58 -10.70
C GLU A 26 -9.58 -9.18 -9.84
N HIS A 27 -8.35 -8.83 -10.19
CA HIS A 27 -7.14 -9.20 -9.46
C HIS A 27 -6.22 -7.97 -9.31
N ILE A 28 -5.80 -7.68 -8.08
CA ILE A 28 -4.79 -6.65 -7.79
C ILE A 28 -3.78 -7.18 -6.78
N SER A 29 -2.54 -6.79 -6.98
CA SER A 29 -1.42 -7.10 -6.09
C SER A 29 -0.66 -5.81 -5.83
N PHE A 30 -0.36 -5.56 -4.56
CA PHE A 30 0.41 -4.41 -4.12
C PHE A 30 1.67 -4.89 -3.41
N THR A 31 2.78 -4.19 -3.62
CA THR A 31 4.05 -4.36 -2.91
C THR A 31 4.61 -3.01 -2.50
N THR A 32 4.88 -2.83 -1.20
CA THR A 32 5.42 -1.58 -0.66
C THR A 32 6.34 -1.80 0.54
N SER A 33 7.03 -0.76 1.00
CA SER A 33 7.78 -0.78 2.27
C SER A 33 6.84 -0.85 3.47
N LYS A 34 7.40 -1.17 4.64
CA LYS A 34 6.64 -1.20 5.89
C LYS A 34 6.18 0.21 6.30
N ILE A 35 4.88 0.41 6.43
CA ILE A 35 4.31 1.67 6.90
C ILE A 35 4.40 1.74 8.43
N GLY A 36 5.07 2.77 8.97
CA GLY A 36 5.20 2.96 10.41
C GLY A 36 4.07 3.78 11.02
N SER A 37 3.60 4.80 10.30
CA SER A 37 2.68 5.82 10.82
C SER A 37 1.89 6.53 9.71
N LEU A 38 0.88 7.32 10.09
CA LEU A 38 0.15 8.20 9.17
C LEU A 38 1.03 9.33 8.60
N VAL A 39 2.16 9.67 9.24
CA VAL A 39 3.10 10.66 8.71
C VAL A 39 3.76 10.12 7.43
N ASP A 40 4.16 8.85 7.43
CA ASP A 40 4.76 8.19 6.26
C ASP A 40 3.80 8.19 5.07
N VAL A 41 2.50 8.04 5.34
CA VAL A 41 1.44 8.13 4.33
C VAL A 41 1.33 9.54 3.77
N GLN A 42 1.31 10.57 4.62
CA GLN A 42 1.19 11.97 4.20
C GLN A 42 2.38 12.45 3.37
N CYS A 43 3.57 11.93 3.66
CA CYS A 43 4.81 12.27 2.94
C CYS A 43 5.03 11.45 1.66
N SER A 44 4.16 10.50 1.33
CA SER A 44 4.28 9.67 0.13
C SER A 44 3.90 10.41 -1.16
N GLN A 45 4.25 9.84 -2.32
CA GLN A 45 3.87 10.41 -3.62
C GLN A 45 2.40 10.15 -4.00
N ASP A 46 1.72 9.27 -3.26
CA ASP A 46 0.29 9.01 -3.39
C ASP A 46 -0.40 8.92 -2.01
N PRO A 47 -0.59 10.04 -1.30
CA PRO A 47 -1.16 10.02 0.04
C PRO A 47 -2.61 9.51 0.11
N LYS A 48 -3.34 9.51 -1.00
CA LYS A 48 -4.74 9.06 -1.03
C LYS A 48 -4.82 7.55 -1.10
N GLY A 49 -4.21 6.93 -2.12
CA GLY A 49 -4.20 5.48 -2.27
C GLY A 49 -3.47 4.79 -1.13
N PHE A 50 -2.35 5.35 -0.71
CA PHE A 50 -1.55 4.79 0.37
C PHE A 50 -2.26 4.85 1.73
N ARG A 51 -3.14 5.84 1.95
CA ARG A 51 -4.00 5.91 3.14
C ARG A 51 -5.08 4.83 3.15
N VAL A 52 -5.67 4.54 1.99
CA VAL A 52 -6.64 3.45 1.85
C VAL A 52 -5.98 2.12 2.21
N PHE A 53 -4.78 1.87 1.67
CA PHE A 53 -3.99 0.68 1.99
C PHE A 53 -3.66 0.59 3.49
N TYR A 54 -3.17 1.68 4.09
CA TYR A 54 -2.84 1.74 5.51
C TYR A 54 -4.01 1.30 6.41
N TYR A 55 -5.22 1.79 6.15
CA TYR A 55 -6.39 1.40 6.94
C TYR A 55 -6.89 -0.01 6.63
N LEU A 56 -6.71 -0.49 5.41
CA LEU A 56 -7.15 -1.84 5.05
C LEU A 56 -6.27 -2.93 5.68
N VAL A 57 -4.99 -2.64 5.91
CA VAL A 57 -4.03 -3.57 6.54
C VAL A 57 -4.07 -3.51 8.08
N GLN A 58 -4.60 -2.43 8.67
CA GLN A 58 -4.84 -2.36 10.11
C GLN A 58 -6.09 -3.16 10.48
N VAL A 59 -5.88 -4.36 11.00
CA VAL A 59 -6.88 -5.16 11.74
C VAL A 59 -6.53 -5.16 13.21
#